data_AF-L9U859-F1
#
_entry.id   AF-L9U859-F1
#
_cell.length_a   1.000
_cell.length_b   1.000
_cell.length_c   1.000
_cell.angle_alpha   90.00
_cell.angle_beta   90.00
_cell.angle_gamma   90.00
#
_symmetry.space_group_name_H-M   'P 1'
#
loop_
_entity.id
_entity.type
_entity.pdbx_description
1 polymer ?
#
loop_
_entity_poly.entity_id
_entity_poly.type
_entity_poly.pdbx_seq_one_letter_code
_entity_poly.pdbx_strand_id
1 'polypeptide(L)'
;MRFRCVVAHLLRFVALSVAFSFINDLIPYAFHLIQLTPYGIVLRSSNAGKQAVIPWDDELRRLVQEIKADNLGRSKQGPMLFCKRDGMPYNKDKFHSRWQYGMRKAMHEGHIERFTEHDIRAKHATDADDQGYDAMTNLQHSDRRTTEVYLRAKRVLTVSTLGAGEFLKN
;
A
#
# COMPACT_ATOMS: atom_id res chain seq x y z
N MET A 1 23.05 0.10 -17.27
CA MET A 1 21.68 -0.40 -17.54
C MET A 1 21.05 -1.28 -16.43
N ARG A 2 21.77 -1.68 -15.36
CA ARG A 2 21.28 -2.62 -14.32
C ARG A 2 20.58 -1.98 -13.10
N PHE A 3 20.70 -0.67 -12.90
CA PHE A 3 20.13 0.04 -11.73
C PHE A 3 18.67 0.50 -11.92
N ARG A 4 18.24 0.79 -13.16
CA ARG A 4 16.88 1.28 -13.46
C ARG A 4 15.79 0.24 -13.17
N CYS A 5 16.05 -1.06 -13.38
CA CYS A 5 15.11 -2.15 -13.10
C CYS A 5 14.74 -2.27 -11.61
N VAL A 6 15.75 -2.27 -10.75
CA VAL A 6 15.56 -2.45 -9.29
C VAL A 6 14.85 -1.25 -8.68
N VAL A 7 15.21 -0.06 -9.16
CA VAL A 7 14.64 1.25 -8.81
C VAL A 7 13.15 1.34 -9.18
N ALA A 8 12.78 0.90 -10.39
CA ALA A 8 11.39 0.89 -10.83
C ALA A 8 10.56 -0.14 -10.04
N HIS A 9 11.10 -1.34 -9.80
CA HIS A 9 10.46 -2.35 -8.95
C HIS A 9 10.10 -1.84 -7.55
N LEU A 10 10.92 -0.97 -6.97
CA LEU A 10 10.78 -0.52 -5.58
C LEU A 10 9.80 0.63 -5.42
N LEU A 11 9.75 1.58 -6.36
CA LEU A 11 8.68 2.58 -6.39
C LEU A 11 7.32 1.92 -6.65
N ARG A 12 7.28 0.93 -7.54
CA ARG A 12 6.07 0.15 -7.85
C ARG A 12 5.65 -0.75 -6.69
N PHE A 13 6.62 -1.31 -5.96
CA PHE A 13 6.37 -2.04 -4.72
C PHE A 13 5.81 -1.11 -3.63
N VAL A 14 6.33 0.10 -3.46
CA VAL A 14 5.74 1.07 -2.54
C VAL A 14 4.34 1.47 -3.00
N ALA A 15 4.11 1.75 -4.30
CA ALA A 15 2.79 2.06 -4.85
C ALA A 15 1.78 0.91 -4.67
N LEU A 16 2.23 -0.33 -4.87
CA LEU A 16 1.41 -1.51 -4.59
C LEU A 16 1.18 -1.68 -3.09
N SER A 17 2.21 -1.57 -2.24
CA SER A 17 2.03 -1.59 -0.78
C SER A 17 1.10 -0.47 -0.27
N VAL A 18 1.11 0.68 -0.94
CA VAL A 18 0.16 1.78 -0.71
C VAL A 18 -1.25 1.36 -1.12
N ALA A 19 -1.41 0.75 -2.29
CA ALA A 19 -2.68 0.17 -2.75
C ALA A 19 -3.14 -1.06 -1.94
N PHE A 20 -2.22 -1.75 -1.25
CA PHE A 20 -2.45 -2.99 -0.49
C PHE A 20 -2.28 -2.82 1.02
N SER A 21 -2.41 -1.60 1.56
CA SER A 21 -2.32 -1.32 3.01
C SER A 21 -3.43 -1.99 3.86
N PHE A 22 -4.04 -3.05 3.35
CA PHE A 22 -5.28 -3.67 3.79
C PHE A 22 -5.11 -4.91 4.65
N ILE A 23 -3.90 -5.32 5.01
CA ILE A 23 -3.72 -6.58 5.74
C ILE A 23 -2.74 -6.39 6.89
N ASN A 24 -3.26 -6.43 8.12
CA ASN A 24 -2.44 -6.67 9.29
C ASN A 24 -1.78 -8.05 9.21
N ASP A 25 -0.53 -8.10 9.65
CA ASP A 25 0.28 -9.28 9.92
C ASP A 25 0.58 -10.18 8.70
N LEU A 26 1.74 -9.92 8.09
CA LEU A 26 2.55 -10.90 7.36
C LEU A 26 2.16 -11.35 5.95
N ILE A 27 1.24 -10.71 5.22
CA ILE A 27 0.97 -11.13 3.83
C ILE A 27 1.91 -10.58 2.74
N PRO A 28 2.72 -9.51 2.91
CA PRO A 28 3.51 -9.06 1.77
C PRO A 28 4.75 -9.95 1.52
N TYR A 29 5.05 -10.90 2.42
CA TYR A 29 6.01 -11.99 2.17
C TYR A 29 5.47 -13.07 1.21
N ALA A 30 4.14 -13.09 1.01
CA ALA A 30 3.41 -14.24 0.50
C ALA A 30 2.47 -13.90 -0.68
N PHE A 31 2.74 -12.85 -1.47
CA PHE A 31 1.90 -12.53 -2.62
C PHE A 31 2.07 -13.53 -3.76
N HIS A 32 1.28 -14.60 -3.71
CA HIS A 32 1.38 -15.75 -4.58
C HIS A 32 0.72 -15.43 -5.92
N LEU A 33 1.33 -15.85 -7.04
CA LEU A 33 0.79 -15.59 -8.38
C LEU A 33 -0.63 -16.15 -8.57
N ILE A 34 -0.99 -17.19 -7.81
CA ILE A 34 -2.35 -17.78 -7.82
C ILE A 34 -3.43 -16.81 -7.29
N GLN A 35 -3.04 -15.76 -6.56
CA GLN A 35 -3.97 -14.72 -6.10
C GLN A 35 -4.36 -13.76 -7.23
N LEU A 36 -3.63 -13.77 -8.35
CA LEU A 36 -3.93 -12.97 -9.53
C LEU A 36 -4.99 -13.70 -10.37
N THR A 37 -6.21 -13.19 -10.34
CA THR A 37 -7.35 -13.75 -11.08
C THR A 37 -7.74 -12.83 -12.24
N PRO A 38 -8.61 -13.24 -13.17
CA PRO A 38 -9.12 -12.35 -14.22
C PRO A 38 -9.83 -11.09 -13.68
N TYR A 39 -10.51 -11.22 -12.54
CA TYR A 39 -11.35 -10.16 -11.94
C TYR A 39 -10.59 -9.21 -11.02
N GLY A 40 -9.47 -9.66 -10.47
CA GLY A 40 -8.71 -8.87 -9.50
C GLY A 40 -7.69 -9.68 -8.75
N ILE A 41 -7.23 -9.12 -7.65
CA ILE A 41 -6.32 -9.75 -6.72
C ILE A 41 -7.10 -10.23 -5.51
N VAL A 42 -7.06 -11.54 -5.27
CA VAL A 42 -7.71 -12.16 -4.12
C VAL A 42 -6.82 -12.06 -2.89
N LEU A 43 -7.30 -11.35 -1.86
CA LEU A 43 -6.70 -11.27 -0.54
C LEU A 43 -7.40 -12.24 0.40
N ARG A 44 -6.64 -12.99 1.19
CA ARG A 44 -7.16 -13.87 2.25
C ARG A 44 -6.51 -13.49 3.57
N SER A 45 -7.30 -13.07 4.56
CA SER A 45 -6.79 -12.84 5.91
C SER A 45 -6.67 -14.16 6.66
N SER A 46 -5.51 -14.42 7.29
CA SER A 46 -5.29 -15.61 8.12
C SER A 46 -6.12 -15.59 9.41
N ASN A 47 -6.44 -14.40 9.93
CA ASN A 47 -7.00 -14.25 11.28
C ASN A 47 -8.50 -13.98 11.30
N ALA A 48 -9.12 -13.65 10.16
CA ALA A 48 -10.52 -13.23 10.12
C ALA A 48 -11.41 -14.12 9.23
N GLY A 49 -10.86 -15.09 8.49
CA GLY A 49 -11.60 -15.86 7.47
C GLY A 49 -12.19 -14.99 6.35
N LYS A 50 -11.89 -13.69 6.34
CA LYS A 50 -12.37 -12.72 5.38
C LYS A 50 -11.55 -12.82 4.10
N GLN A 51 -12.27 -12.85 2.99
CA GLN A 51 -11.71 -12.77 1.64
C GLN A 51 -12.15 -11.45 1.01
N ALA A 52 -11.19 -10.74 0.43
CA ALA A 52 -11.45 -9.52 -0.34
C ALA A 52 -10.88 -9.69 -1.75
N VAL A 53 -11.45 -8.95 -2.69
CA VAL A 53 -10.92 -8.84 -4.05
C VAL A 53 -10.62 -7.37 -4.30
N ILE A 54 -9.37 -7.09 -4.64
CA ILE A 54 -9.01 -5.77 -5.18
C ILE A 54 -9.22 -5.84 -6.67
N PRO A 55 -10.20 -5.12 -7.23
CA PRO A 55 -10.47 -5.15 -8.65
C PRO A 55 -9.27 -4.60 -9.41
N TRP A 56 -9.13 -5.05 -10.65
CA TRP A 56 -8.11 -4.49 -11.51
C TRP A 56 -8.50 -3.11 -12.01
N ASP A 57 -7.58 -2.15 -11.87
CA ASP A 57 -7.50 -0.98 -12.72
C ASP A 57 -6.30 -1.11 -13.69
N ASP A 58 -6.24 -0.22 -14.68
CA ASP A 58 -5.21 -0.26 -15.73
C ASP A 58 -3.80 -0.04 -15.18
N GLU A 59 -3.64 0.80 -14.17
CA GLU A 59 -2.35 1.08 -13.53
C GLU A 59 -1.88 -0.15 -12.74
N LEU A 60 -2.75 -0.73 -11.93
CA LEU A 60 -2.47 -1.94 -11.15
C LEU A 60 -2.12 -3.12 -12.06
N ARG A 61 -2.86 -3.30 -13.17
CA ARG A 61 -2.52 -4.32 -14.19
C ARG A 61 -1.13 -4.07 -14.78
N ARG A 62 -0.85 -2.83 -15.18
CA ARG A 62 0.45 -2.44 -15.75
C ARG A 62 1.59 -2.73 -14.78
N LEU A 63 1.45 -2.31 -13.52
CA LEU A 63 2.45 -2.51 -12.46
C LEU A 63 2.76 -4.00 -12.26
N VAL A 64 1.73 -4.84 -12.16
CA VAL A 64 1.89 -6.30 -11.99
C VAL A 64 2.56 -6.93 -13.21
N GLN A 65 2.19 -6.53 -14.43
CA GLN A 65 2.82 -7.01 -15.66
C GLN A 65 4.29 -6.62 -15.74
N GLU A 66 4.62 -5.38 -15.42
CA GLU A 66 6.00 -4.89 -15.39
C GLU A 66 6.85 -5.67 -14.37
N ILE A 67 6.27 -6.04 -13.21
CA ILE A 67 6.96 -6.86 -12.21
C ILE A 67 7.26 -8.26 -12.76
N LYS A 68 6.25 -8.91 -13.35
CA LYS A 68 6.40 -10.23 -13.98
C LYS A 68 7.44 -10.20 -15.10
N ALA A 69 7.42 -9.17 -15.94
CA ALA A 69 8.37 -9.01 -17.04
C ALA A 69 9.82 -8.91 -16.53
N ASP A 70 10.09 -8.16 -15.46
CA ASP A 70 11.42 -8.10 -14.85
C ASP A 70 11.86 -9.45 -14.27
N ASN A 71 10.97 -10.16 -13.57
CA ASN A 71 11.27 -11.49 -13.02
C ASN A 71 11.62 -12.48 -14.14
N LEU A 72 10.86 -12.45 -15.24
CA LEU A 72 11.07 -13.29 -16.43
C LEU A 72 12.33 -12.89 -17.19
N GLY A 73 12.64 -11.60 -17.29
CA GLY A 73 13.89 -11.10 -17.88
C GLY A 73 15.15 -11.57 -17.14
N ARG A 74 14.99 -12.01 -15.88
CA ARG A 74 16.04 -12.65 -15.09
C ARG A 74 16.00 -14.19 -15.14
N SER A 75 15.01 -14.79 -15.81
CA SER A 75 14.73 -16.23 -15.87
C SER A 75 14.44 -16.88 -14.51
N LYS A 76 13.81 -16.16 -13.59
CA LYS A 76 13.72 -16.54 -12.16
C LYS A 76 12.34 -16.28 -11.55
N GLN A 77 11.26 -16.57 -12.30
CA GLN A 77 9.91 -16.44 -11.76
C GLN A 77 9.57 -17.65 -10.88
N GLY A 78 9.55 -17.45 -9.56
CA GLY A 78 9.03 -18.42 -8.60
C GLY A 78 7.51 -18.30 -8.40
N PRO A 79 6.94 -18.95 -7.37
CA PRO A 79 5.50 -18.89 -7.06
C PRO A 79 5.00 -17.50 -6.64
N MET A 80 5.93 -16.60 -6.29
CA MET A 80 5.64 -15.28 -5.70
C MET A 80 5.75 -14.17 -6.74
N LEU A 81 4.88 -13.18 -6.68
CA LEU A 81 5.00 -11.96 -7.48
C LEU A 81 6.31 -11.22 -7.15
N PHE A 82 6.62 -11.09 -5.86
CA PHE A 82 7.87 -10.51 -5.39
C PHE A 82 8.83 -11.62 -5.00
N CYS A 83 9.95 -11.71 -5.71
CA CYS A 83 10.97 -12.72 -5.47
C CYS A 83 12.39 -12.13 -5.47
N LYS A 84 13.30 -12.86 -4.84
CA LYS A 84 14.74 -12.62 -4.90
C LYS A 84 15.28 -12.87 -6.32
N ARG A 85 16.57 -12.57 -6.53
CA ARG A 85 17.25 -12.82 -7.80
C ARG A 85 17.28 -14.28 -8.22
N ASP A 86 17.21 -15.20 -7.26
CA ASP A 86 17.16 -16.65 -7.47
C ASP A 86 15.73 -17.17 -7.69
N GLY A 87 14.71 -16.30 -7.62
CA GLY A 87 13.30 -16.64 -7.76
C GLY A 87 12.64 -17.13 -6.47
N MET A 88 13.40 -17.24 -5.38
CA MET A 88 12.87 -17.63 -4.09
C MET A 88 12.10 -16.47 -3.43
N PRO A 89 11.13 -16.75 -2.56
CA PRO A 89 10.43 -15.73 -1.79
C PRO A 89 11.37 -14.84 -0.96
N TYR A 90 10.94 -13.62 -0.66
CA TYR A 90 11.60 -12.81 0.36
C TYR A 90 11.30 -13.36 1.75
N ASN A 91 12.31 -13.38 2.63
CA ASN A 91 12.06 -13.50 4.06
C ASN A 91 11.67 -12.13 4.65
N LYS A 92 11.25 -12.12 5.92
CA LYS A 92 10.80 -10.92 6.62
C LYS A 92 11.81 -9.77 6.57
N ASP A 93 13.06 -10.07 6.91
CA ASP A 93 14.11 -9.05 6.98
C ASP A 93 14.45 -8.48 5.60
N LYS A 94 14.46 -9.34 4.56
CA LYS A 94 14.74 -8.89 3.20
C LYS A 94 13.62 -8.01 2.69
N PHE A 95 12.37 -8.38 2.95
CA PHE A 95 11.23 -7.55 2.63
C PHE A 95 11.33 -6.19 3.32
N HIS A 96 11.58 -6.17 4.64
CA HIS A 96 11.74 -4.92 5.38
C HIS A 96 12.88 -4.06 4.83
N SER A 97 14.02 -4.68 4.47
CA SER A 97 15.14 -3.98 3.83
C SER A 97 14.73 -3.33 2.50
N ARG A 98 13.90 -4.02 1.70
CA ARG A 98 13.40 -3.52 0.41
C ARG A 98 12.40 -2.39 0.61
N TRP A 99 11.51 -2.51 1.60
CA TRP A 99 10.63 -1.43 2.04
C TRP A 99 11.41 -0.16 2.42
N GLN A 100 12.38 -0.27 3.34
CA GLN A 100 13.19 0.87 3.78
C GLN A 100 13.97 1.53 2.65
N TYR A 101 14.42 0.75 1.66
CA TYR A 101 15.03 1.30 0.46
C TYR A 101 14.01 2.08 -0.39
N GLY A 102 12.82 1.50 -0.64
CA GLY A 102 11.76 2.14 -1.42
C GLY A 102 11.28 3.44 -0.78
N MET A 103 11.06 3.44 0.53
CA MET A 103 10.67 4.62 1.31
C MET A 103 11.71 5.74 1.18
N ARG A 104 12.99 5.45 1.45
CA ARG A 104 14.07 6.46 1.31
C ARG A 104 14.15 7.03 -0.10
N LYS A 105 13.94 6.19 -1.10
CA LYS A 105 13.94 6.61 -2.50
C LYS A 105 12.76 7.54 -2.81
N ALA A 106 11.56 7.19 -2.35
CA ALA A 106 10.37 8.02 -2.50
C ALA A 106 10.53 9.37 -1.80
N MET A 107 11.10 9.40 -0.59
CA MET A 107 11.42 10.64 0.12
C MET A 107 12.37 11.52 -0.68
N HIS A 108 13.44 10.94 -1.24
CA HIS A 108 14.44 11.68 -2.00
C HIS A 108 13.90 12.21 -3.33
N GLU A 109 13.18 11.39 -4.11
CA GLU A 109 12.69 11.76 -5.45
C GLU A 109 11.39 12.55 -5.41
N GLY A 110 10.50 12.26 -4.46
CA GLY A 110 9.23 12.95 -4.29
C GLY A 110 9.30 14.18 -3.39
N HIS A 111 10.45 14.43 -2.76
CA HIS A 111 10.62 15.49 -1.76
C HIS A 111 9.56 15.43 -0.64
N ILE A 112 9.19 14.21 -0.24
CA ILE A 112 8.20 13.95 0.80
C ILE A 112 8.85 13.57 2.12
N GLU A 113 8.15 13.82 3.21
CA GLU A 113 8.57 13.43 4.55
C GLU A 113 8.62 11.91 4.75
N ARG A 114 9.25 11.49 5.85
CA ARG A 114 9.28 10.08 6.22
C ARG A 114 7.87 9.61 6.56
N PHE A 115 7.48 8.47 6.01
CA PHE A 115 6.20 7.83 6.29
C PHE A 115 6.40 6.36 6.65
N THR A 116 5.42 5.78 7.33
CA THR A 116 5.36 4.36 7.66
C THR A 116 4.25 3.65 6.89
N GLU A 117 4.23 2.32 6.95
CA GLU A 117 3.11 1.52 6.44
C GLU A 117 1.78 1.92 7.12
N HIS A 118 1.83 2.27 8.41
CA HIS A 118 0.67 2.76 9.17
C HIS A 118 0.18 4.11 8.66
N ASP A 119 1.09 5.03 8.29
CA ASP A 119 0.71 6.35 7.76
C ASP A 119 -0.02 6.23 6.42
N ILE A 120 0.46 5.34 5.56
CA ILE A 120 -0.17 5.10 4.26
C ILE A 120 -1.55 4.46 4.45
N ARG A 121 -1.66 3.48 5.34
CA ARG A 121 -2.95 2.88 5.70
C ARG A 121 -3.93 3.90 6.25
N ALA A 122 -3.46 4.81 7.10
CA ALA A 122 -4.26 5.91 7.63
C ALA A 122 -4.76 6.83 6.51
N LYS A 123 -3.87 7.23 5.60
CA LYS A 123 -4.22 8.09 4.46
C LYS A 123 -5.24 7.42 3.53
N HIS A 124 -5.06 6.14 3.22
CA HIS A 124 -6.03 5.40 2.42
C HIS A 124 -7.40 5.35 3.11
N ALA A 125 -7.43 5.07 4.41
CA ALA A 125 -8.67 5.05 5.18
C ALA A 125 -9.41 6.39 5.15
N THR A 126 -8.69 7.49 5.36
CA THR A 126 -9.27 8.84 5.29
C THR A 126 -9.78 9.17 3.89
N ASP A 127 -9.02 8.82 2.84
CA ASP A 127 -9.43 9.10 1.46
C ASP A 127 -10.69 8.31 1.07
N ALA A 128 -10.80 7.07 1.53
CA ALA A 128 -11.99 6.26 1.32
C ALA A 128 -13.20 6.86 2.03
N ASP A 129 -13.07 7.24 3.31
CA ASP A 129 -14.15 7.85 4.09
C ASP A 129 -14.60 9.20 3.50
N ASP A 130 -13.64 10.04 3.09
CA ASP A 130 -13.90 11.35 2.49
C ASP A 130 -14.58 11.24 1.11
N GLN A 131 -14.40 10.10 0.40
CA GLN A 131 -15.12 9.76 -0.83
C GLN A 131 -16.46 9.04 -0.57
N GLY A 132 -16.85 8.85 0.69
CA GLY A 132 -18.10 8.19 1.09
C GLY A 132 -18.06 6.67 1.04
N TYR A 133 -16.89 6.05 0.87
CA TYR A 133 -16.73 4.60 0.99
C TYR A 133 -16.63 4.17 2.45
N ASP A 134 -17.05 2.94 2.76
CA ASP A 134 -16.87 2.38 4.09
C ASP A 134 -15.39 2.06 4.34
N ALA A 135 -14.72 2.93 5.11
CA ALA A 135 -13.32 2.76 5.49
C ALA A 135 -13.08 1.46 6.29
N MET A 136 -14.04 0.96 7.06
CA MET A 136 -13.89 -0.29 7.82
C MET A 136 -13.83 -1.50 6.90
N THR A 137 -14.72 -1.56 5.91
CA THR A 137 -14.74 -2.60 4.87
C THR A 137 -13.47 -2.54 4.03
N ASN A 138 -13.06 -1.33 3.60
CA ASN A 138 -11.81 -1.13 2.86
C ASN A 138 -10.63 -1.66 3.67
N LEU A 139 -10.47 -1.25 4.94
CA LEU A 139 -9.39 -1.72 5.82
C LEU A 139 -9.49 -3.20 6.23
N GLN A 140 -10.55 -3.91 5.84
CA GLN A 140 -10.88 -5.28 6.25
C GLN A 140 -10.95 -5.46 7.77
N HIS A 141 -11.25 -4.41 8.52
CA HIS A 141 -11.38 -4.49 9.98
C HIS A 141 -12.69 -5.20 10.37
N SER A 142 -12.66 -5.92 11.49
CA SER A 142 -13.84 -6.50 12.14
C SER A 142 -14.45 -5.59 13.20
N ASP A 143 -13.70 -4.60 13.68
CA ASP A 143 -14.14 -3.62 14.67
C ASP A 143 -13.94 -2.20 14.15
N ARG A 144 -14.99 -1.37 14.28
CA ARG A 144 -14.99 0.04 13.88
C ARG A 144 -13.99 0.87 14.70
N ARG A 145 -13.78 0.52 15.98
CA ARG A 145 -12.82 1.23 16.86
C ARG A 145 -11.41 1.21 16.27
N THR A 146 -11.00 0.10 15.66
CA THR A 146 -9.70 -0.03 14.99
C THR A 146 -9.58 0.92 13.79
N THR A 147 -10.66 1.11 13.04
CA THR A 147 -10.72 2.07 11.91
C THR A 147 -10.71 3.52 12.40
N GLU A 148 -11.40 3.83 13.48
CA GLU A 148 -11.46 5.19 14.04
C GLU A 148 -10.08 5.72 14.46
N VAL A 149 -9.17 4.86 14.92
CA VAL A 149 -7.78 5.24 15.21
C VAL A 149 -7.08 5.83 13.98
N TYR A 150 -7.30 5.21 12.80
CA TYR A 150 -6.71 5.69 11.54
C TYR A 150 -7.33 7.00 11.08
N LEU A 151 -8.66 7.16 11.18
CA LEU A 151 -9.35 8.37 10.74
C LEU A 151 -9.00 9.60 11.59
N ARG A 152 -8.87 9.42 12.91
CA ARG A 152 -8.56 10.51 13.85
C ARG A 152 -7.12 11.00 13.71
N ALA A 153 -6.18 10.15 13.32
CA ALA A 153 -4.76 10.47 13.26
C ALA A 153 -4.36 11.38 12.08
N LYS A 154 -5.20 11.51 11.03
CA LYS A 154 -4.80 12.18 9.77
C LYS A 154 -5.77 13.24 9.23
N ARG A 155 -6.92 13.48 9.87
CA ARG A 155 -7.76 14.64 9.49
C ARG A 155 -7.14 15.94 9.98
N VAL A 156 -6.80 16.82 9.04
CA VAL A 156 -6.58 18.23 9.35
C VAL A 156 -7.94 18.85 9.62
N LEU A 157 -8.23 19.18 10.87
CA LEU A 157 -9.46 19.87 11.25
C LEU A 157 -9.34 21.32 10.82
N THR A 158 -10.06 21.72 9.77
CA THR A 158 -10.27 23.13 9.46
C THR A 158 -11.18 23.72 10.52
N VAL A 159 -10.61 24.53 11.41
CA VAL A 159 -11.37 25.24 12.44
C VAL A 159 -11.89 26.54 11.84
N SER A 160 -13.21 26.66 11.71
CA SER A 160 -13.83 27.94 11.39
C SER A 160 -13.75 28.86 12.61
N THR A 161 -13.10 30.03 12.47
CA THR A 161 -13.12 31.06 13.51
C THR A 161 -14.50 31.72 13.54
N LEU A 162 -15.28 31.47 14.59
CA LEU A 162 -16.46 32.28 14.88
C LEU A 162 -15.97 33.68 15.31
N GLY A 163 -16.34 34.73 14.56
CA GLY A 163 -16.20 36.12 15.03
C GLY A 163 -14.93 36.91 14.64
N ALA A 164 -14.12 36.48 13.67
CA ALA A 164 -12.93 37.27 13.25
C ALA A 164 -13.26 38.70 12.74
N GLY A 165 -14.51 38.98 12.38
CA GLY A 165 -14.98 40.31 11.97
C GLY A 165 -15.36 41.27 13.10
N GLU A 166 -15.47 40.81 14.34
CA GLU A 166 -15.89 41.65 15.48
C GLU A 166 -14.69 42.28 16.23
N PHE A 167 -13.49 41.68 16.11
CA PHE A 167 -12.29 42.15 16.84
C PHE A 167 -11.53 43.29 16.14
N LEU A 168 -11.89 43.67 14.91
CA LEU A 168 -11.22 44.74 14.15
C LEU A 168 -11.99 46.09 14.19
N LYS A 169 -12.99 46.24 15.06
CA LYS A 169 -13.84 47.44 15.16
C LYS A 169 -13.61 48.32 16.39
N ASN A 170 -12.52 48.14 17.14
CA ASN A 170 -12.15 49.02 18.26
C ASN A 170 -10.87 49.79 17.99
#